data_AF-A0A386C7G3-F1
#
_entry.id   AF-A0A386C7G3-F1
#
_cell.length_a   1.000
_cell.length_b   1.000
_cell.length_c   1.000
_cell.angle_alpha   90.00
_cell.angle_beta   90.00
_cell.angle_gamma   90.00
#
_symmetry.space_group_name_H-M   'P 1'
#
loop_
_entity.id
_entity.type
_entity.pdbx_description
1 polymer ?
#
loop_
_entity_poly.entity_id
_entity_poly.type
_entity_poly.pdbx_seq_one_letter_code
_entity_poly.pdbx_strand_id
1 'polypeptide(L)'
;MLALAALAVDVQLLSAFYVGWFFLFWLVLLSALSLSVPDTRLIVLGALRDHRAAVIGGAIVFLVGLIPFAMVYLPAIKTVPWSGILPQYIAEPRSYLLLADGNYVWGGVTEWMLRAAGSGPDWGRRVGVGLIASVVWIGASFNAVRTILRHRRRPAARGTAANEKPRTELVHLIVALLILATNLVVLAGLQYRGHTPWTIVYALVPGAKAIRAVARLSIVMALPMAIVFALTIEEALGYFAQRRDYARAVLSGVLLIAIIFGCLEQLTTGEGQYFSIGRENDRLNRLSAQLPDDCAAFYVTAAPQLDDLSFHDQNSMHDAMLISVKRHVPTLNGRSGKNPPDWSLRDVDSADYEQNVARWIRRYQVTGRVCRLALE
;
A
#
# COMPACT_ATOMS: atom_id res chain seq x y z
N MET A 1 -21.28 1.72 -13.42
CA MET A 1 -20.07 1.00 -12.94
C MET A 1 -18.80 1.85 -13.03
N LEU A 2 -18.37 2.34 -14.20
CA LEU A 2 -17.13 3.16 -14.29
C LEU A 2 -17.14 4.42 -13.40
N ALA A 3 -18.26 5.14 -13.32
CA ALA A 3 -18.43 6.26 -12.38
C ALA A 3 -18.24 5.85 -10.91
N LEU A 4 -18.75 4.69 -10.50
CA LEU A 4 -18.57 4.17 -9.13
C LEU A 4 -17.11 3.79 -8.88
N ALA A 5 -16.44 3.19 -9.87
CA ALA A 5 -15.02 2.86 -9.79
C ALA A 5 -14.16 4.13 -9.66
N ALA A 6 -14.48 5.18 -10.43
CA ALA A 6 -13.83 6.50 -10.33
C ALA A 6 -13.99 7.08 -8.91
N LEU A 7 -15.23 7.12 -8.41
CA LEU A 7 -15.50 7.62 -7.05
C LEU A 7 -14.77 6.81 -5.98
N ALA A 8 -14.68 5.48 -6.13
CA ALA A 8 -13.94 4.63 -5.21
C ALA A 8 -12.44 4.96 -5.22
N VAL A 9 -11.84 5.24 -6.38
CA VAL A 9 -10.45 5.71 -6.48
C VAL A 9 -10.29 7.07 -5.81
N ASP A 10 -11.22 8.00 -5.99
CA ASP A 10 -11.17 9.33 -5.35
C ASP A 10 -11.20 9.23 -3.82
N VAL A 11 -12.13 8.43 -3.29
CA VAL A 11 -12.22 8.14 -1.85
C VAL A 11 -10.95 7.45 -1.35
N GLN A 12 -10.37 6.54 -2.15
CA GLN A 12 -9.11 5.89 -1.81
C GLN A 12 -7.94 6.88 -1.79
N LEU A 13 -7.86 7.83 -2.73
CA LEU A 13 -6.84 8.88 -2.75
C LEU A 13 -6.97 9.83 -1.56
N LEU A 14 -8.21 10.18 -1.19
CA LEU A 14 -8.51 11.05 -0.05
C LEU A 14 -8.18 10.38 1.29
N SER A 15 -8.49 9.09 1.45
CA SER A 15 -8.31 8.37 2.72
C SER A 15 -6.91 7.76 2.88
N ALA A 16 -6.36 7.18 1.82
CA ALA A 16 -5.06 6.52 1.82
C ALA A 16 -4.34 6.70 0.49
N PHE A 17 -3.79 7.91 0.31
CA PHE A 17 -3.05 8.35 -0.89
C PHE A 17 -2.08 7.29 -1.43
N TYR A 18 -1.34 6.56 -0.59
CA TYR A 18 -0.33 5.59 -1.05
C TYR A 18 -0.98 4.46 -1.84
N VAL A 19 -2.05 3.87 -1.31
CA VAL A 19 -2.76 2.74 -1.94
C VAL A 19 -3.38 3.20 -3.26
N GLY A 20 -4.09 4.34 -3.24
CA GLY A 20 -4.72 4.90 -4.44
C GLY A 20 -3.69 5.25 -5.52
N TRP A 21 -2.58 5.88 -5.14
CA TRP A 21 -1.52 6.27 -6.07
C TRP A 21 -0.80 5.04 -6.67
N PHE A 22 -0.41 4.05 -5.85
CA PHE A 22 0.24 2.84 -6.37
C PHE A 22 -0.69 2.06 -7.31
N PHE A 23 -1.99 2.01 -6.99
CA PHE A 23 -2.99 1.38 -7.85
C PHE A 23 -3.11 2.09 -9.20
N LEU A 24 -3.19 3.43 -9.20
CA LEU A 24 -3.20 4.22 -10.44
C LEU A 24 -1.91 4.06 -11.25
N PHE A 25 -0.74 4.08 -10.58
CA PHE A 25 0.54 3.86 -11.23
C PHE A 25 0.61 2.49 -11.92
N TRP A 26 0.16 1.43 -11.24
CA TRP A 26 0.07 0.09 -11.80
C TRP A 26 -0.94 0.01 -12.95
N LEU A 27 -2.13 0.64 -12.83
CA LEU A 27 -3.13 0.68 -13.90
C LEU A 27 -2.63 1.40 -15.16
N VAL A 28 -1.90 2.51 -15.00
CA VAL A 28 -1.29 3.23 -16.13
C VAL A 28 -0.26 2.33 -16.83
N LEU A 29 0.58 1.63 -16.07
CA LEU A 29 1.57 0.73 -16.64
C LEU A 29 0.92 -0.46 -17.36
N LEU A 30 -0.10 -1.07 -16.75
CA LEU A 30 -0.88 -2.14 -17.36
C LEU A 30 -1.53 -1.65 -18.67
N SER A 31 -2.15 -0.47 -18.66
CA SER A 31 -2.78 0.13 -19.85
C SER A 31 -1.76 0.38 -20.95
N ALA A 32 -0.59 0.94 -20.61
CA ALA A 32 0.49 1.17 -21.58
C ALA A 32 1.00 -0.16 -22.19
N LEU A 33 1.18 -1.19 -21.38
CA LEU A 33 1.57 -2.52 -21.85
C LEU A 33 0.50 -3.15 -22.75
N SER A 34 -0.78 -3.05 -22.37
CA SER A 34 -1.91 -3.52 -23.19
C SER A 34 -2.02 -2.80 -24.52
N LEU A 35 -1.70 -1.51 -24.59
CA LEU A 35 -1.66 -0.76 -25.84
C LEU A 35 -0.41 -1.08 -26.68
N SER A 36 0.67 -1.60 -26.08
CA SER A 36 1.90 -1.97 -26.80
C SER A 36 1.79 -3.29 -27.58
N VAL A 37 0.82 -4.14 -27.25
CA VAL A 37 0.60 -5.44 -27.90
C VAL A 37 -0.58 -5.32 -28.86
N PRO A 38 -0.42 -5.64 -30.17
CA PRO A 38 -1.45 -5.40 -31.19
C PRO A 38 -2.82 -5.99 -30.86
N ASP A 39 -2.85 -7.21 -30.35
CA ASP A 39 -4.07 -7.95 -30.04
C ASP A 39 -4.89 -7.27 -28.93
N THR A 40 -4.25 -6.96 -27.81
CA THR A 40 -4.91 -6.29 -26.68
C THR A 40 -5.21 -4.83 -26.98
N ARG A 41 -4.39 -4.16 -27.80
CA ARG A 41 -4.63 -2.78 -28.23
C ARG A 41 -5.96 -2.66 -28.96
N LEU A 42 -6.25 -3.56 -29.90
CA LEU A 42 -7.52 -3.53 -30.64
C LEU A 42 -8.72 -3.68 -29.72
N ILE A 43 -8.62 -4.53 -28.71
CA ILE A 43 -9.69 -4.76 -27.73
C ILE A 43 -9.88 -3.55 -26.83
N VAL A 44 -8.79 -2.99 -26.30
CA VAL A 44 -8.85 -1.81 -25.42
C VAL A 44 -9.44 -0.62 -26.19
N LEU A 45 -8.96 -0.36 -27.42
CA LEU A 45 -9.49 0.73 -28.24
C LEU A 45 -10.93 0.47 -28.68
N GLY A 46 -11.29 -0.78 -28.99
CA GLY A 46 -12.68 -1.18 -29.27
C GLY A 46 -13.60 -0.90 -28.09
N ALA A 47 -13.24 -1.38 -26.89
CA ALA A 47 -14.00 -1.14 -25.67
C ALA A 47 -14.14 0.36 -25.33
N LEU A 48 -13.07 1.15 -25.52
CA LEU A 48 -13.13 2.61 -25.34
C LEU A 48 -14.07 3.28 -26.34
N ARG A 49 -14.10 2.81 -27.59
CA ARG A 49 -15.00 3.32 -28.63
C ARG A 49 -16.45 2.96 -28.34
N ASP A 50 -16.71 1.71 -28.02
CA ASP A 50 -18.04 1.15 -27.81
C ASP A 50 -18.69 1.69 -26.52
N HIS A 51 -17.87 1.99 -25.50
CA HIS A 51 -18.32 2.49 -24.21
C HIS A 51 -17.89 3.93 -23.92
N ARG A 52 -17.64 4.75 -24.95
CA ARG A 52 -17.14 6.14 -24.82
C ARG A 52 -17.91 7.00 -23.81
N ALA A 53 -19.24 6.89 -23.79
CA ALA A 53 -20.08 7.67 -22.89
C ALA A 53 -19.83 7.28 -21.41
N ALA A 54 -19.68 5.99 -21.13
CA ALA A 54 -19.37 5.50 -19.81
C ALA A 54 -17.95 5.88 -19.37
N VAL A 55 -16.99 5.87 -20.30
CA VAL A 55 -15.61 6.32 -20.05
C VAL A 55 -15.56 7.81 -19.74
N ILE A 56 -16.22 8.64 -20.56
CA ILE A 56 -16.30 10.09 -20.33
C ILE A 56 -17.01 10.38 -19.01
N GLY A 57 -18.14 9.72 -18.73
CA GLY A 57 -18.85 9.87 -17.46
C GLY A 57 -17.99 9.49 -16.25
N GLY A 58 -17.24 8.38 -16.34
CA GLY A 58 -16.27 7.99 -15.31
C GLY A 58 -15.15 9.02 -15.13
N ALA A 59 -14.60 9.56 -16.22
CA ALA A 59 -13.57 10.58 -16.18
C ALA A 59 -14.06 11.90 -15.54
N ILE A 60 -15.29 12.33 -15.86
CA ILE A 60 -15.90 13.51 -15.24
C ILE A 60 -16.07 13.28 -13.73
N VAL A 61 -16.58 12.12 -13.33
CA VAL A 61 -16.74 11.78 -11.91
C VAL A 61 -15.39 11.79 -11.19
N PHE A 62 -14.35 11.20 -11.80
CA PHE A 62 -12.98 11.24 -11.25
C PHE A 62 -12.47 12.68 -11.06
N LEU A 63 -12.60 13.52 -12.09
CA LEU A 63 -12.11 14.90 -12.03
C LEU A 63 -12.84 15.74 -10.98
N VAL A 64 -14.15 15.57 -10.85
CA VAL A 64 -14.97 16.26 -9.83
C VAL A 64 -14.70 15.69 -8.43
N GLY A 65 -14.61 14.36 -8.31
CA GLY A 65 -14.32 13.65 -7.06
C GLY A 65 -12.92 13.91 -6.51
N LEU A 66 -11.98 14.36 -7.36
CA LEU A 66 -10.65 14.78 -6.93
C LEU A 66 -10.63 16.17 -6.25
N ILE A 67 -11.70 16.97 -6.35
CA ILE A 67 -11.75 18.33 -5.78
C ILE A 67 -11.50 18.32 -4.26
N PRO A 68 -12.20 17.51 -3.43
CA PRO A 68 -11.92 17.44 -1.99
C PRO A 68 -10.48 17.05 -1.67
N PHE A 69 -9.90 16.11 -2.41
CA PHE A 69 -8.49 15.74 -2.28
C PHE A 69 -7.58 16.95 -2.55
N ALA A 70 -7.80 17.66 -3.65
CA ALA A 70 -7.01 18.83 -4.00
C ALA A 70 -7.13 19.95 -2.96
N MET A 71 -8.34 20.21 -2.43
CA MET A 71 -8.58 21.21 -1.40
C MET A 71 -7.80 20.94 -0.11
N VAL A 72 -7.66 19.67 0.28
CA VAL A 72 -6.93 19.27 1.50
C VAL A 72 -5.41 19.27 1.27
N TYR A 73 -4.93 18.68 0.16
CA TYR A 73 -3.50 18.39 0.00
C TYR A 73 -2.71 19.49 -0.72
N LEU A 74 -3.30 20.28 -1.62
CA LEU A 74 -2.55 21.35 -2.31
C LEU A 74 -2.02 22.44 -1.37
N PRO A 75 -2.77 22.90 -0.35
CA PRO A 75 -2.22 23.85 0.63
C PRO A 75 -1.04 23.26 1.40
N ALA A 76 -1.13 21.99 1.81
CA ALA A 76 -0.09 21.30 2.59
C ALA A 76 1.23 21.14 1.80
N ILE A 77 1.16 20.98 0.48
CA ILE A 77 2.35 20.88 -0.38
C ILE A 77 3.17 22.18 -0.36
N LYS A 78 2.52 23.34 -0.23
CA LYS A 78 3.19 24.64 -0.21
C LYS A 78 3.90 24.93 1.11
N THR A 79 3.46 24.29 2.20
CA THR A 79 3.95 24.59 3.55
C THR A 79 5.04 23.63 4.02
N VAL A 80 5.19 22.46 3.39
CA VAL A 80 6.09 21.41 3.89
C VAL A 80 7.04 20.87 2.81
N PRO A 81 8.39 20.91 3.02
CA PRO A 81 9.37 20.52 2.01
C PRO A 81 9.29 19.03 1.64
N TRP A 82 9.65 18.65 0.41
CA TRP A 82 9.66 17.25 -0.05
C TRP A 82 10.71 16.41 0.69
N SER A 83 10.33 15.24 1.23
CA SER A 83 11.16 14.47 2.19
C SER A 83 12.25 13.60 1.56
N GLY A 84 12.63 13.85 0.30
CA GLY A 84 13.54 12.97 -0.43
C GLY A 84 13.06 11.51 -0.48
N ILE A 85 13.95 10.62 -0.92
CA ILE A 85 13.75 9.17 -0.90
C ILE A 85 14.42 8.64 0.37
N LEU A 86 13.70 7.82 1.15
CA LEU A 86 14.21 7.23 2.38
C LEU A 86 14.52 5.74 2.14
N PRO A 87 15.80 5.35 1.99
CA PRO A 87 16.19 3.97 1.66
C PRO A 87 15.68 2.93 2.65
N GLN A 88 15.49 3.31 3.92
CA GLN A 88 14.99 2.43 4.96
C GLN A 88 13.54 1.96 4.73
N TYR A 89 12.77 2.67 3.90
CA TYR A 89 11.39 2.28 3.54
C TYR A 89 11.26 1.69 2.13
N ILE A 90 12.36 1.26 1.53
CA ILE A 90 12.38 0.56 0.24
C ILE A 90 12.74 -0.90 0.50
N ALA A 91 11.97 -1.81 -0.09
CA ALA A 91 12.19 -3.24 0.09
C ALA A 91 13.44 -3.70 -0.68
N GLU A 92 14.21 -4.60 -0.08
CA GLU A 92 15.26 -5.35 -0.78
C GLU A 92 14.67 -6.65 -1.34
N PRO A 93 15.33 -7.34 -2.29
CA PRO A 93 14.84 -8.63 -2.78
C PRO A 93 14.57 -9.64 -1.67
N ARG A 94 15.45 -9.70 -0.66
CA ARG A 94 15.25 -10.57 0.52
C ARG A 94 14.03 -10.21 1.34
N SER A 95 13.57 -8.95 1.31
CA SER A 95 12.43 -8.49 2.10
C SER A 95 11.12 -9.22 1.78
N TYR A 96 10.99 -9.75 0.56
CA TYR A 96 9.83 -10.52 0.14
C TYR A 96 9.80 -11.94 0.75
N LEU A 97 10.93 -12.41 1.30
CA LEU A 97 11.03 -13.68 2.01
C LEU A 97 10.98 -13.53 3.53
N LEU A 98 11.17 -12.30 4.04
CA LEU A 98 11.15 -11.99 5.47
C LEU A 98 9.71 -11.76 5.92
N LEU A 99 9.18 -12.70 6.72
CA LEU A 99 7.84 -12.59 7.33
C LEU A 99 7.91 -11.90 8.69
N ALA A 100 6.77 -11.74 9.36
CA ALA A 100 6.74 -11.17 10.71
C ALA A 100 7.42 -12.10 11.74
N ASP A 101 7.96 -11.55 12.83
CA ASP A 101 8.59 -12.35 13.90
C ASP A 101 7.62 -13.37 14.50
N GLY A 102 6.34 -12.98 14.66
CA GLY A 102 5.27 -13.87 15.09
C GLY A 102 4.74 -14.82 14.01
N ASN A 103 5.43 -15.05 12.90
CA ASN A 103 5.00 -16.02 11.88
C ASN A 103 5.34 -17.46 12.31
N TYR A 104 4.38 -18.38 12.21
CA TYR A 104 4.56 -19.75 12.72
C TYR A 104 5.60 -20.57 11.95
N VAL A 105 5.78 -20.33 10.65
CA VAL A 105 6.66 -21.13 9.80
C VAL A 105 8.03 -20.48 9.65
N TRP A 106 8.05 -19.17 9.42
CA TRP A 106 9.23 -18.42 9.00
C TRP A 106 9.72 -17.38 10.02
N GLY A 107 9.04 -17.23 11.17
CA GLY A 107 9.37 -16.22 12.19
C GLY A 107 10.81 -16.36 12.71
N GLY A 108 11.18 -17.55 13.17
CA GLY A 108 12.53 -17.81 13.68
C GLY A 108 13.63 -17.66 12.63
N VAL A 109 13.36 -18.01 11.37
CA VAL A 109 14.30 -17.80 10.26
C VAL A 109 14.48 -16.31 9.98
N THR A 110 13.37 -15.56 9.93
CA THR A 110 13.38 -14.10 9.73
C THR A 110 14.19 -13.43 10.83
N GLU A 111 13.92 -13.77 12.09
CA GLU A 111 14.62 -13.22 13.24
C GLU A 111 16.13 -13.49 13.17
N TRP A 112 16.52 -14.74 12.86
CA TRP A 112 17.92 -15.11 12.68
C TRP A 112 18.60 -14.30 11.56
N MET A 113 17.96 -14.17 10.40
CA MET A 113 18.50 -13.41 9.27
C MET A 113 18.65 -11.91 9.59
N LEU A 114 17.71 -11.33 10.32
CA LEU A 114 17.75 -9.92 10.71
C LEU A 114 18.84 -9.68 11.77
N ARG A 115 18.97 -10.54 12.78
CA ARG A 115 20.07 -10.47 13.77
C ARG A 115 21.43 -10.56 13.08
N ALA A 116 21.58 -11.47 12.11
CA ALA A 116 22.81 -11.62 11.33
C ALA A 116 23.12 -10.41 10.43
N ALA A 117 22.11 -9.69 9.96
CA ALA A 117 22.25 -8.50 9.11
C ALA A 117 22.55 -7.20 9.89
N GLY A 118 22.59 -7.26 11.23
CA GLY A 118 22.79 -6.12 12.11
C GLY A 118 21.50 -5.34 12.45
N SER A 119 21.55 -4.58 13.54
CA SER A 119 20.43 -3.85 14.17
C SER A 119 20.02 -2.56 13.44
N GLY A 120 19.83 -2.63 12.12
CA GLY A 120 19.20 -1.54 11.38
C GLY A 120 17.68 -1.53 11.59
N PRO A 121 17.02 -0.36 11.68
CA PRO A 121 15.56 -0.31 11.79
C PRO A 121 14.86 -0.98 10.60
N ASP A 122 13.93 -1.89 10.89
CA ASP A 122 13.20 -2.71 9.92
C ASP A 122 11.94 -2.00 9.38
N TRP A 123 12.09 -0.78 8.90
CA TRP A 123 10.94 0.04 8.50
C TRP A 123 10.45 -0.30 7.09
N GLY A 124 9.98 -1.53 6.90
CA GLY A 124 9.46 -2.02 5.62
C GLY A 124 10.40 -3.00 4.91
N ARG A 125 11.31 -3.66 5.64
CA ARG A 125 12.11 -4.77 5.11
C ARG A 125 11.47 -6.13 5.34
N ARG A 126 10.37 -6.22 6.10
CA ARG A 126 9.46 -7.37 6.16
C ARG A 126 8.26 -7.14 5.25
N VAL A 127 8.37 -7.61 4.01
CA VAL A 127 7.24 -7.62 3.06
C VAL A 127 6.55 -8.97 3.05
N GLY A 128 7.34 -10.06 3.12
CA GLY A 128 6.87 -11.40 3.43
C GLY A 128 5.70 -11.90 2.60
N VAL A 129 5.97 -12.33 1.37
CA VAL A 129 4.94 -12.94 0.49
C VAL A 129 4.86 -14.47 0.69
N GLY A 130 5.91 -15.08 1.25
CA GLY A 130 5.98 -16.53 1.48
C GLY A 130 6.71 -17.29 0.37
N LEU A 131 7.18 -18.50 0.67
CA LEU A 131 7.99 -19.30 -0.24
C LEU A 131 7.13 -19.87 -1.39
N ILE A 132 5.95 -20.42 -1.09
CA ILE A 132 5.08 -21.01 -2.11
C ILE A 132 4.61 -19.93 -3.07
N ALA A 133 4.10 -18.83 -2.52
CA ALA A 133 3.68 -17.69 -3.33
C ALA A 133 4.81 -17.14 -4.20
N SER A 134 6.05 -17.06 -3.67
CA SER A 134 7.23 -16.64 -4.44
C SER A 134 7.56 -17.61 -5.59
N VAL A 135 7.58 -18.92 -5.34
CA VAL A 135 7.86 -19.94 -6.37
C VAL A 135 6.79 -19.93 -7.46
N VAL A 136 5.50 -19.89 -7.08
CA VAL A 136 4.38 -19.82 -8.01
C VAL A 136 4.47 -18.55 -8.85
N TRP A 137 4.76 -17.40 -8.23
CA TRP A 137 4.88 -16.12 -8.93
C TRP A 137 6.04 -16.09 -9.92
N ILE A 138 7.19 -16.67 -9.56
CA ILE A 138 8.34 -16.80 -10.47
C ILE A 138 7.96 -17.67 -11.68
N GLY A 139 7.33 -18.83 -11.44
CA GLY A 139 6.83 -19.70 -12.52
C GLY A 139 5.84 -19.00 -13.45
N ALA A 140 4.86 -18.30 -12.87
CA ALA A 140 3.89 -17.50 -13.61
C ALA A 140 4.56 -16.39 -14.44
N SER A 141 5.61 -15.77 -13.90
CA SER A 141 6.40 -14.73 -14.59
C SER A 141 7.12 -15.28 -15.82
N PHE A 142 7.74 -16.46 -15.72
CA PHE A 142 8.36 -17.11 -16.89
C PHE A 142 7.32 -17.49 -17.96
N ASN A 143 6.16 -17.99 -17.55
CA ASN A 143 5.06 -18.31 -18.47
C ASN A 143 4.51 -17.03 -19.14
N ALA A 144 4.34 -15.95 -18.39
CA ALA A 144 3.89 -14.66 -18.91
C ALA A 144 4.83 -14.13 -20.01
N VAL A 145 6.14 -14.13 -19.77
CA VAL A 145 7.15 -13.72 -20.77
C VAL A 145 7.06 -14.60 -22.01
N ARG A 146 7.02 -15.93 -21.84
CA ARG A 146 6.88 -16.88 -22.96
C ARG A 146 5.61 -16.59 -23.78
N THR A 147 4.49 -16.34 -23.12
CA THR A 147 3.20 -16.04 -23.74
C THR A 147 3.24 -14.74 -24.53
N ILE A 148 3.81 -13.67 -23.97
CA ILE A 148 3.96 -12.38 -24.66
C ILE A 148 4.89 -12.50 -25.87
N LEU A 149 6.03 -13.19 -25.72
CA LEU A 149 6.98 -13.39 -26.83
C LEU A 149 6.38 -14.22 -27.97
N ARG A 150 5.58 -15.25 -27.65
CA ARG A 150 4.83 -16.04 -28.64
C ARG A 150 3.87 -15.16 -29.43
N HIS A 151 3.12 -14.29 -28.77
CA HIS A 151 2.19 -13.38 -29.44
C HIS A 151 2.90 -12.31 -30.29
N ARG A 152 4.09 -11.84 -29.87
CA ARG A 152 4.89 -10.88 -30.66
C ARG A 152 5.55 -11.50 -31.89
N ARG A 153 5.92 -12.78 -31.85
CA ARG A 153 6.57 -13.48 -32.97
C ARG A 153 5.60 -14.03 -34.01
N ARG A 154 4.30 -14.09 -33.71
CA ARG A 154 3.30 -14.51 -34.71
C ARG A 154 3.26 -13.45 -35.81
N PRO A 155 3.48 -13.82 -37.09
CA PRO A 155 3.34 -12.87 -38.19
C PRO A 155 1.92 -12.29 -38.15
N ALA A 156 1.81 -10.97 -38.28
CA ALA A 156 0.51 -10.32 -38.41
C ALA A 156 -0.17 -10.93 -39.64
N ALA A 157 -1.13 -11.84 -39.42
CA ALA A 157 -1.88 -12.44 -40.51
C ALA A 157 -2.59 -11.31 -41.27
N ARG A 158 -2.03 -10.96 -42.44
CA ARG A 158 -2.62 -10.02 -43.38
C ARG A 158 -3.84 -10.68 -43.97
N GLY A 159 -5.01 -10.23 -43.52
CA GLY A 159 -6.29 -10.53 -44.16
C GLY A 159 -6.75 -11.98 -44.02
N THR A 160 -8.07 -12.15 -44.12
CA THR A 160 -8.72 -13.42 -44.43
C THR A 160 -8.62 -14.53 -43.37
N ALA A 161 -8.96 -14.20 -42.13
CA ALA A 161 -9.86 -14.99 -41.26
C ALA A 161 -9.82 -14.35 -39.87
N ALA A 162 -10.70 -13.39 -39.61
CA ALA A 162 -11.06 -12.98 -38.26
C ALA A 162 -11.88 -14.09 -37.57
N ASN A 163 -11.42 -15.34 -37.69
CA ASN A 163 -11.93 -16.45 -36.89
C ASN A 163 -11.55 -16.13 -35.46
N GLU A 164 -12.58 -15.94 -34.64
CA GLU A 164 -12.56 -15.79 -33.19
C GLU A 164 -11.30 -16.42 -32.60
N LYS A 165 -10.33 -15.59 -32.23
CA LYS A 165 -9.24 -16.08 -31.37
C LYS A 165 -9.92 -16.74 -30.18
N PRO A 166 -9.54 -17.96 -29.79
CA PRO A 166 -10.16 -18.62 -28.66
C PRO A 166 -10.10 -17.64 -27.48
N ARG A 167 -11.25 -17.29 -26.92
CA ARG A 167 -11.37 -16.33 -25.80
C ARG A 167 -10.32 -16.61 -24.72
N THR A 168 -10.02 -17.89 -24.53
CA THR A 168 -8.96 -18.43 -23.69
C THR A 168 -7.55 -17.91 -24.01
N GLU A 169 -7.08 -17.88 -25.27
CA GLU A 169 -5.73 -17.36 -25.60
C GLU A 169 -5.58 -15.88 -25.22
N LEU A 170 -6.64 -15.10 -25.47
CA LEU A 170 -6.66 -13.68 -25.14
C LEU A 170 -6.64 -13.44 -23.62
N VAL A 171 -7.40 -14.23 -22.86
CA VAL A 171 -7.39 -14.16 -21.39
C VAL A 171 -5.97 -14.41 -20.86
N HIS A 172 -5.30 -15.46 -21.33
CA HIS A 172 -3.91 -15.73 -20.94
C HIS A 172 -2.96 -14.58 -21.30
N LEU A 173 -3.16 -13.91 -22.44
CA LEU A 173 -2.36 -12.75 -22.82
C LEU A 173 -2.60 -11.55 -21.88
N ILE A 174 -3.86 -11.27 -21.52
CA ILE A 174 -4.20 -10.20 -20.58
C ILE A 174 -3.59 -10.50 -19.20
N VAL A 175 -3.70 -11.74 -18.73
CA VAL A 175 -3.08 -12.20 -17.46
C VAL A 175 -1.56 -12.08 -17.52
N ALA A 176 -0.93 -12.43 -18.65
CA ALA A 176 0.52 -12.28 -18.83
C ALA A 176 0.97 -10.81 -18.76
N LEU A 177 0.19 -9.88 -19.35
CA LEU A 177 0.48 -8.44 -19.26
C LEU A 177 0.25 -7.90 -17.84
N LEU A 178 -0.75 -8.41 -17.13
CA LEU A 178 -0.99 -8.11 -15.72
C LEU A 178 0.20 -8.55 -14.86
N ILE A 179 0.71 -9.77 -15.04
CA ILE A 179 1.91 -10.28 -14.35
C ILE A 179 3.12 -9.40 -14.68
N LEU A 180 3.31 -9.04 -15.96
CA LEU A 180 4.41 -8.17 -16.37
C LEU A 180 4.32 -6.77 -15.72
N ALA A 181 3.13 -6.16 -15.70
CA ALA A 181 2.91 -4.87 -15.05
C ALA A 181 3.26 -4.93 -13.56
N THR A 182 2.75 -5.96 -12.86
CA THR A 182 3.03 -6.19 -11.44
C THR A 182 4.53 -6.39 -11.19
N ASN A 183 5.21 -7.20 -12.00
CA ASN A 183 6.66 -7.39 -11.91
C ASN A 183 7.44 -6.09 -12.09
N LEU A 184 7.08 -5.27 -13.08
CA LEU A 184 7.75 -4.00 -13.32
C LEU A 184 7.55 -3.03 -12.15
N VAL A 185 6.36 -2.98 -11.54
CA VAL A 185 6.12 -2.15 -10.35
C VAL A 185 6.92 -2.65 -9.15
N VAL A 186 6.92 -3.96 -8.90
CA VAL A 186 7.70 -4.58 -7.82
C VAL A 186 9.20 -4.29 -8.00
N LEU A 187 9.74 -4.55 -9.20
CA LEU A 187 11.15 -4.29 -9.52
C LEU A 187 11.50 -2.81 -9.42
N ALA A 188 10.61 -1.90 -9.85
CA ALA A 188 10.83 -0.46 -9.74
C ALA A 188 10.92 0.00 -8.28
N GLY A 189 10.16 -0.63 -7.38
CA GLY A 189 10.15 -0.33 -5.95
C GLY A 189 11.13 -1.13 -5.10
N LEU A 190 12.03 -1.90 -5.72
CA LEU A 190 13.13 -2.56 -5.03
C LEU A 190 14.34 -1.63 -4.88
N GLN A 191 15.14 -1.90 -3.86
CA GLN A 191 16.49 -1.38 -3.74
C GLN A 191 17.54 -2.50 -3.87
N TYR A 192 18.67 -2.14 -4.48
CA TYR A 192 19.82 -3.00 -4.69
C TYR A 192 21.06 -2.24 -4.25
N ARG A 193 21.68 -2.68 -3.15
CA ARG A 193 22.90 -2.07 -2.59
C ARG A 193 22.79 -0.55 -2.40
N GLY A 194 21.64 -0.07 -1.92
CA GLY A 194 21.37 1.36 -1.69
C GLY A 194 20.92 2.15 -2.93
N HIS A 195 20.90 1.55 -4.11
CA HIS A 195 20.34 2.16 -5.33
C HIS A 195 18.94 1.65 -5.60
N THR A 196 18.06 2.50 -6.13
CA THR A 196 16.69 2.11 -6.47
C THR A 196 16.23 2.75 -7.79
N PRO A 197 15.58 1.99 -8.71
CA PRO A 197 14.94 2.55 -9.88
C PRO A 197 13.81 3.52 -9.53
N TRP A 198 13.29 3.47 -8.29
CA TRP A 198 12.27 4.38 -7.79
C TRP A 198 12.68 5.85 -7.88
N THR A 199 13.98 6.15 -7.92
CA THR A 199 14.50 7.51 -8.17
C THR A 199 13.94 8.12 -9.45
N ILE A 200 13.77 7.32 -10.51
CA ILE A 200 13.19 7.76 -11.78
C ILE A 200 11.70 8.07 -11.60
N VAL A 201 10.97 7.17 -10.93
CA VAL A 201 9.54 7.35 -10.64
C VAL A 201 9.31 8.60 -9.78
N TYR A 202 10.14 8.80 -8.76
CA TYR A 202 10.13 9.96 -7.87
C TYR A 202 10.33 11.28 -8.63
N ALA A 203 11.19 11.29 -9.65
CA ALA A 203 11.48 12.46 -10.46
C ALA A 203 10.40 12.75 -11.51
N LEU A 204 9.88 11.71 -12.17
CA LEU A 204 9.05 11.86 -13.38
C LEU A 204 7.54 11.78 -13.13
N VAL A 205 7.09 10.99 -12.15
CA VAL A 205 5.65 10.70 -11.98
C VAL A 205 5.02 11.66 -10.98
N PRO A 206 3.97 12.43 -11.36
CA PRO A 206 3.28 13.34 -10.46
C PRO A 206 2.80 12.65 -9.18
N GLY A 207 2.98 13.30 -8.04
CA GLY A 207 2.60 12.76 -6.73
C GLY A 207 3.59 11.77 -6.10
N ALA A 208 4.56 11.21 -6.85
CA ALA A 208 5.54 10.28 -6.32
C ALA A 208 6.39 10.88 -5.18
N LYS A 209 6.60 12.21 -5.19
CA LYS A 209 7.35 12.94 -4.16
C LYS A 209 6.70 12.89 -2.76
N ALA A 210 5.40 12.59 -2.68
CA ALA A 210 4.69 12.38 -1.42
C ALA A 210 4.90 10.96 -0.82
N ILE A 211 5.48 10.05 -1.60
CA ILE A 211 5.72 8.66 -1.21
C ILE A 211 7.10 8.53 -0.57
N ARG A 212 7.11 8.35 0.75
CA ARG A 212 8.29 8.06 1.55
C ARG A 212 8.52 6.56 1.74
N ALA A 213 7.43 5.78 1.78
CA ALA A 213 7.47 4.35 2.07
C ALA A 213 7.02 3.50 0.88
N VAL A 214 7.99 3.20 0.02
CA VAL A 214 7.82 2.48 -1.25
C VAL A 214 7.44 1.03 -1.02
N ALA A 215 7.94 0.40 0.05
CA ALA A 215 7.62 -1.00 0.39
C ALA A 215 6.11 -1.28 0.48
N ARG A 216 5.27 -0.27 0.77
CA ARG A 216 3.81 -0.39 0.82
C ARG A 216 3.15 -0.69 -0.54
N LEU A 217 3.89 -0.60 -1.65
CA LEU A 217 3.39 -1.07 -2.95
C LEU A 217 2.98 -2.55 -2.89
N SER A 218 3.61 -3.35 -2.03
CA SER A 218 3.32 -4.79 -1.89
C SER A 218 1.87 -5.05 -1.52
N ILE A 219 1.27 -4.18 -0.70
CA ILE A 219 -0.14 -4.25 -0.30
C ILE A 219 -1.05 -4.18 -1.53
N VAL A 220 -0.72 -3.28 -2.47
CA VAL A 220 -1.50 -3.13 -3.70
C VAL A 220 -1.23 -4.27 -4.67
N MET A 221 0.02 -4.73 -4.76
CA MET A 221 0.41 -5.82 -5.64
C MET A 221 -0.12 -7.18 -5.18
N ALA A 222 -0.49 -7.32 -3.91
CA ALA A 222 -1.13 -8.53 -3.39
C ALA A 222 -2.43 -8.88 -4.15
N LEU A 223 -3.19 -7.88 -4.60
CA LEU A 223 -4.43 -8.11 -5.37
C LEU A 223 -4.19 -8.81 -6.72
N PRO A 224 -3.39 -8.27 -7.66
CA PRO A 224 -3.09 -8.98 -8.90
C PRO A 224 -2.38 -10.31 -8.66
N MET A 225 -1.56 -10.43 -7.61
CA MET A 225 -0.94 -11.70 -7.24
C MET A 225 -1.97 -12.75 -6.84
N ALA A 226 -2.94 -12.41 -5.99
CA ALA A 226 -4.02 -13.31 -5.59
C ALA A 226 -4.88 -13.79 -6.77
N ILE A 227 -5.20 -12.89 -7.72
CA ILE A 227 -5.93 -13.25 -8.94
C ILE A 227 -5.15 -14.30 -9.75
N VAL A 228 -3.85 -14.07 -9.96
CA VAL A 228 -3.00 -15.00 -10.71
C VAL A 228 -2.85 -16.33 -9.98
N PHE A 229 -2.75 -16.34 -8.65
CA PHE A 229 -2.69 -17.58 -7.88
C PHE A 229 -3.97 -18.39 -8.04
N ALA A 230 -5.15 -17.75 -7.94
CA ALA A 230 -6.42 -18.42 -8.17
C ALA A 230 -6.51 -19.04 -9.58
N LEU A 231 -6.14 -18.27 -10.62
CA LEU A 231 -6.14 -18.76 -12.01
C LEU A 231 -5.13 -19.89 -12.22
N THR A 232 -3.95 -19.80 -11.60
CA THR A 232 -2.91 -20.85 -11.72
C THR A 232 -3.39 -22.15 -11.08
N ILE A 233 -4.11 -22.09 -9.95
CA ILE A 233 -4.72 -23.26 -9.31
C ILE A 233 -5.79 -23.87 -10.21
N GLU A 234 -6.67 -23.04 -10.78
CA GLU A 234 -7.72 -23.50 -11.71
C GLU A 234 -7.13 -24.18 -12.95
N GLU A 235 -6.12 -23.56 -13.59
CA GLU A 235 -5.40 -24.13 -14.73
C GLU A 235 -4.72 -25.46 -14.37
N ALA A 236 -4.08 -25.54 -13.20
CA ALA A 236 -3.43 -26.77 -12.74
C ALA A 236 -4.45 -27.91 -12.54
N LEU A 237 -5.59 -27.63 -11.89
CA LEU A 237 -6.65 -28.61 -11.69
C LEU A 237 -7.24 -29.08 -13.03
N GLY A 238 -7.48 -28.17 -13.97
CA GLY A 238 -7.95 -28.51 -15.32
C GLY A 238 -6.97 -29.39 -16.08
N TYR A 239 -5.66 -29.13 -15.95
CA TYR A 239 -4.61 -29.96 -16.53
C TYR A 239 -4.53 -31.36 -15.89
N PHE A 240 -4.68 -31.45 -14.57
CA PHE A 240 -4.65 -32.73 -13.85
C PHE A 240 -5.88 -33.59 -14.16
N ALA A 241 -7.03 -32.99 -14.41
CA ALA A 241 -8.26 -33.69 -14.78
C ALA A 241 -8.11 -34.53 -16.08
N GLN A 242 -7.20 -34.14 -16.97
CA GLN A 242 -6.90 -34.85 -18.22
C GLN A 242 -5.92 -36.02 -18.05
N ARG A 243 -5.39 -36.23 -16.83
CA ARG A 243 -4.42 -37.29 -16.52
C ARG A 243 -5.12 -38.58 -16.07
N ARG A 244 -4.40 -39.71 -16.15
CA ARG A 244 -4.87 -41.00 -15.61
C ARG A 244 -5.20 -40.87 -14.11
N ASP A 245 -6.15 -41.65 -13.62
CA ASP A 245 -6.72 -41.52 -12.27
C ASP A 245 -5.66 -41.46 -11.16
N TYR A 246 -4.66 -42.36 -11.20
CA TYR A 246 -3.56 -42.34 -10.21
C TYR A 246 -2.73 -41.06 -10.27
N ALA A 247 -2.30 -40.64 -11.47
CA ALA A 247 -1.52 -39.42 -11.65
C ALA A 247 -2.33 -38.17 -11.26
N ARG A 248 -3.63 -38.14 -11.57
CA ARG A 248 -4.55 -37.08 -11.16
C ARG A 248 -4.63 -36.99 -9.63
N ALA A 249 -4.81 -38.13 -8.95
CA ALA A 249 -4.87 -38.18 -7.48
C ALA A 249 -3.57 -37.66 -6.84
N VAL A 250 -2.41 -38.14 -7.33
CA VAL A 250 -1.10 -37.71 -6.82
C VAL A 250 -0.87 -36.21 -7.04
N LEU A 251 -1.08 -35.70 -8.25
CA LEU A 251 -0.85 -34.28 -8.57
C LEU A 251 -1.80 -33.36 -7.80
N SER A 252 -3.08 -33.75 -7.66
CA SER A 252 -4.06 -32.99 -6.87
C SER A 252 -3.71 -33.01 -5.39
N GLY A 253 -3.23 -34.13 -4.86
CA GLY A 253 -2.75 -34.24 -3.48
C GLY A 253 -1.53 -33.35 -3.21
N VAL A 254 -0.55 -33.32 -4.13
CA VAL A 254 0.61 -32.43 -4.04
C VAL A 254 0.19 -30.97 -4.09
N LEU A 255 -0.73 -30.60 -4.99
CA LEU A 255 -1.26 -29.23 -5.07
C LEU A 255 -1.98 -28.83 -3.77
N LEU A 256 -2.80 -29.73 -3.21
CA LEU A 256 -3.48 -29.49 -1.95
C LEU A 256 -2.48 -29.26 -0.80
N ILE A 257 -1.45 -30.09 -0.70
CA ILE A 257 -0.37 -29.91 0.30
C ILE A 257 0.32 -28.55 0.11
N ALA A 258 0.63 -28.17 -1.13
CA ALA A 258 1.25 -26.89 -1.44
C ALA A 258 0.34 -25.70 -1.06
N ILE A 259 -0.97 -25.79 -1.30
CA ILE A 259 -1.95 -24.77 -0.90
C ILE A 259 -2.04 -24.68 0.63
N ILE A 260 -2.16 -25.83 1.32
CA ILE A 260 -2.22 -25.86 2.78
C ILE A 260 -0.96 -25.24 3.37
N PHE A 261 0.22 -25.65 2.90
CA PHE A 261 1.49 -25.08 3.34
C PHE A 261 1.57 -23.58 3.01
N GLY A 262 1.14 -23.16 1.83
CA GLY A 262 1.03 -21.77 1.40
C GLY A 262 0.11 -20.92 2.30
N CYS A 263 -0.96 -21.49 2.83
CA CYS A 263 -1.82 -20.83 3.82
C CYS A 263 -1.14 -20.79 5.19
N LEU A 264 -0.51 -21.89 5.62
CA LEU A 264 0.18 -21.99 6.91
C LEU A 264 1.34 -21.00 7.01
N GLU A 265 2.09 -20.78 5.92
CA GLU A 265 3.16 -19.78 5.90
C GLU A 265 2.68 -18.35 6.09
N GLN A 266 1.39 -18.05 5.91
CA GLN A 266 0.83 -16.71 6.17
C GLN A 266 0.29 -16.55 7.60
N LEU A 267 0.19 -17.64 8.37
CA LEU A 267 -0.33 -17.58 9.73
C LEU A 267 0.66 -16.91 10.68
N THR A 268 0.13 -16.01 11.51
CA THR A 268 0.88 -15.31 12.54
C THR A 268 0.19 -15.47 13.90
N THR A 269 0.96 -15.40 14.97
CA THR A 269 0.51 -15.40 16.37
C THR A 269 -0.48 -14.28 16.69
N GLY A 270 -0.58 -13.25 15.83
CA GLY A 270 -1.45 -12.10 16.05
C GLY A 270 -0.91 -11.15 17.12
N GLU A 271 0.34 -11.33 17.56
CA GLU A 271 1.01 -10.36 18.43
C GLU A 271 0.99 -8.97 17.79
N GLY A 272 0.48 -7.98 18.53
CA GLY A 272 0.26 -6.61 18.04
C GLY A 272 -1.06 -6.38 17.30
N GLN A 273 -1.92 -7.39 17.12
CA GLN A 273 -3.25 -7.24 16.49
C GLN A 273 -4.40 -7.05 17.51
N TYR A 274 -4.09 -6.83 18.79
CA TYR A 274 -5.06 -6.70 19.86
C TYR A 274 -5.66 -5.28 19.98
N PHE A 275 -6.28 -4.77 18.92
CA PHE A 275 -7.03 -3.51 18.99
C PHE A 275 -8.49 -3.78 19.36
N SER A 276 -8.99 -3.09 20.39
CA SER A 276 -10.39 -3.18 20.79
C SER A 276 -11.03 -1.80 20.70
N ILE A 277 -11.98 -1.65 19.77
CA ILE A 277 -12.71 -0.41 19.55
C ILE A 277 -13.42 0.05 20.84
N GLY A 278 -14.03 -0.87 21.58
CA GLY A 278 -14.69 -0.57 22.85
C GLY A 278 -13.73 -0.01 23.90
N ARG A 279 -12.64 -0.74 24.18
CA ARG A 279 -11.62 -0.29 25.15
C ARG A 279 -11.00 1.05 24.75
N GLU A 280 -10.75 1.24 23.46
CA GLU A 280 -10.18 2.48 22.95
C GLU A 280 -11.16 3.65 23.07
N ASN A 281 -12.43 3.44 22.74
CA ASN A 281 -13.47 4.47 22.92
C ASN A 281 -13.65 4.84 24.40
N ASP A 282 -13.63 3.86 25.30
CA ASP A 282 -13.71 4.10 26.74
C ASP A 282 -12.50 4.90 27.26
N ARG A 283 -11.30 4.59 26.77
CA ARG A 283 -10.08 5.35 27.07
C ARG A 283 -10.18 6.78 26.55
N LEU A 284 -10.55 6.98 25.29
CA LEU A 284 -10.72 8.31 24.69
C LEU A 284 -11.85 9.10 25.37
N ASN A 285 -12.93 8.45 25.80
CA ASN A 285 -13.99 9.08 26.61
C ASN A 285 -13.40 9.66 27.90
N ARG A 286 -12.67 8.85 28.67
CA ARG A 286 -12.04 9.28 29.93
C ARG A 286 -11.07 10.44 29.72
N LEU A 287 -10.16 10.33 28.77
CA LEU A 287 -9.20 11.39 28.45
C LEU A 287 -9.90 12.68 28.00
N SER A 288 -10.89 12.55 27.11
CA SER A 288 -11.61 13.71 26.59
C SER A 288 -12.44 14.43 27.65
N ALA A 289 -12.90 13.73 28.69
CA ALA A 289 -13.66 14.33 29.80
C ALA A 289 -12.80 15.22 30.70
N GLN A 290 -11.48 15.04 30.69
CA GLN A 290 -10.55 15.89 31.45
C GLN A 290 -10.36 17.27 30.80
N LEU A 291 -10.75 17.44 29.52
CA LEU A 291 -10.65 18.71 28.83
C LEU A 291 -11.80 19.64 29.27
N PRO A 292 -11.52 20.83 29.83
CA PRO A 292 -12.54 21.81 30.17
C PRO A 292 -13.39 22.26 28.98
N ASP A 293 -14.64 22.64 29.25
CA ASP A 293 -15.58 23.07 28.20
C ASP A 293 -15.25 24.45 27.61
N ASP A 294 -14.45 25.27 28.30
CA ASP A 294 -14.05 26.61 27.86
C ASP A 294 -12.71 26.65 27.07
N CYS A 295 -12.16 25.48 26.70
CA CYS A 295 -10.94 25.38 25.92
C CYS A 295 -11.15 25.79 24.46
N ALA A 296 -10.42 26.80 24.01
CA ALA A 296 -10.38 27.20 22.60
C ALA A 296 -9.43 26.32 21.77
N ALA A 297 -8.36 25.81 22.40
CA ALA A 297 -7.45 24.83 21.83
C ALA A 297 -6.78 24.04 22.96
N PHE A 298 -6.10 22.94 22.64
CA PHE A 298 -5.35 22.17 23.64
C PHE A 298 -4.05 21.56 23.11
N TYR A 299 -3.19 21.14 24.03
CA TYR A 299 -2.01 20.31 23.76
C TYR A 299 -1.93 19.18 24.78
N VAL A 300 -1.20 18.13 24.43
CA VAL A 300 -1.03 16.95 25.28
C VAL A 300 0.35 16.93 25.93
N THR A 301 0.46 16.32 27.11
CA THR A 301 1.72 15.98 27.78
C THR A 301 1.70 14.52 28.20
N ALA A 302 2.86 13.86 28.27
CA ALA A 302 2.92 12.51 28.80
C ALA A 302 2.58 12.45 30.29
N ALA A 303 2.04 11.29 30.73
CA ALA A 303 2.07 10.92 32.14
C ALA A 303 3.50 10.54 32.54
N PRO A 304 3.89 10.77 33.81
CA PRO A 304 5.22 10.44 34.34
C PRO A 304 5.64 8.95 34.30
N GLN A 305 4.81 8.05 33.74
CA GLN A 305 4.94 6.59 33.87
C GLN A 305 4.95 5.85 32.53
N LEU A 306 5.10 6.56 31.41
CA LEU A 306 5.19 5.95 30.08
C LEU A 306 6.65 5.64 29.70
N ASP A 307 7.42 5.16 30.67
CA ASP A 307 8.73 4.58 30.41
C ASP A 307 8.54 3.26 29.65
N ASP A 308 9.17 3.17 28.48
CA ASP A 308 9.45 1.94 27.72
C ASP A 308 8.46 1.49 26.62
N LEU A 309 7.50 2.33 26.20
CA LEU A 309 6.70 2.03 24.99
C LEU A 309 7.30 2.63 23.73
N SER A 310 7.75 1.75 22.82
CA SER A 310 8.13 2.16 21.46
C SER A 310 7.01 2.99 20.82
N PHE A 311 7.38 4.13 20.22
CA PHE A 311 6.45 5.08 19.59
C PHE A 311 5.54 5.90 20.53
N HIS A 312 5.88 6.05 21.82
CA HIS A 312 5.12 6.85 22.80
C HIS A 312 4.67 8.22 22.24
N ASP A 313 5.59 9.07 21.78
CA ASP A 313 5.29 10.36 21.15
C ASP A 313 4.23 10.29 20.05
N GLN A 314 4.30 9.24 19.22
CA GLN A 314 3.41 9.11 18.06
C GLN A 314 2.01 8.71 18.48
N ASN A 315 1.89 7.91 19.54
CA ASN A 315 0.62 7.56 20.14
C ASN A 315 -0.01 8.79 20.80
N SER A 316 0.77 9.57 21.56
CA SER A 316 0.32 10.82 22.17
C SER A 316 -0.22 11.82 21.13
N MET A 317 0.43 11.92 19.97
CA MET A 317 -0.09 12.73 18.86
C MET A 317 -1.40 12.21 18.28
N HIS A 318 -1.55 10.89 18.12
CA HIS A 318 -2.80 10.33 17.62
C HIS A 318 -3.95 10.55 18.60
N ASP A 319 -3.68 10.42 19.90
CA ASP A 319 -4.65 10.68 20.96
C ASP A 319 -5.12 12.12 20.90
N ALA A 320 -4.20 13.07 20.78
CA ALA A 320 -4.55 14.48 20.59
C ALA A 320 -5.46 14.70 19.37
N MET A 321 -5.15 14.06 18.24
CA MET A 321 -5.98 14.16 17.03
C MET A 321 -7.38 13.56 17.22
N LEU A 322 -7.47 12.39 17.85
CA LEU A 322 -8.75 11.70 18.09
C LEU A 322 -9.61 12.46 19.11
N ILE A 323 -9.01 12.99 20.17
CA ILE A 323 -9.69 13.83 21.16
C ILE A 323 -10.18 15.13 20.52
N SER A 324 -9.38 15.74 19.65
CA SER A 324 -9.78 16.94 18.88
C SER A 324 -11.02 16.68 18.01
N VAL A 325 -11.05 15.56 17.28
CA VAL A 325 -12.23 15.15 16.49
C VAL A 325 -13.44 14.92 17.39
N LYS A 326 -13.26 14.29 18.55
CA LYS A 326 -14.33 13.94 19.48
C LYS A 326 -14.93 15.14 20.22
N ARG A 327 -14.10 16.07 20.67
CA ARG A 327 -14.52 17.26 21.44
C ARG A 327 -14.80 18.47 20.55
N HIS A 328 -14.47 18.40 19.26
CA HIS A 328 -14.48 19.53 18.33
C HIS A 328 -13.64 20.72 18.82
N VAL A 329 -12.57 20.45 19.58
CA VAL A 329 -11.60 21.45 20.06
C VAL A 329 -10.28 21.26 19.32
N PRO A 330 -9.74 22.26 18.61
CA PRO A 330 -8.45 22.15 17.93
C PRO A 330 -7.31 21.75 18.86
N THR A 331 -6.37 20.96 18.33
CA THR A 331 -5.14 20.59 19.05
C THR A 331 -3.90 21.17 18.40
N LEU A 332 -2.91 21.50 19.21
CA LEU A 332 -1.57 21.91 18.81
C LEU A 332 -0.68 20.72 18.42
N ASN A 333 -1.03 19.53 18.90
CA ASN A 333 -0.32 18.28 18.61
C ASN A 333 -0.94 17.55 17.43
N GLY A 334 -0.12 16.85 16.66
CA GLY A 334 -0.63 16.01 15.60
C GLY A 334 0.49 15.30 14.88
N ARG A 335 0.15 14.18 14.25
CA ARG A 335 1.11 13.41 13.47
C ARG A 335 0.78 13.49 12.01
N SER A 336 1.78 13.79 11.22
CA SER A 336 1.70 13.65 9.77
C SER A 336 2.97 13.00 9.23
N GLY A 337 3.05 12.81 7.91
CA GLY A 337 4.28 12.37 7.26
C GLY A 337 5.44 13.37 7.42
N LYS A 338 5.14 14.64 7.76
CA LYS A 338 6.11 15.72 7.94
C LYS A 338 5.62 16.76 8.95
N ASN A 339 6.53 17.55 9.49
CA ASN A 339 6.20 18.59 10.45
C ASN A 339 6.16 19.97 9.75
N PRO A 340 5.26 20.87 10.15
CA PRO A 340 5.35 22.27 9.74
C PRO A 340 6.70 22.88 10.16
N PRO A 341 7.18 23.94 9.47
CA PRO A 341 8.37 24.67 9.89
C PRO A 341 8.25 25.15 11.33
N ASP A 342 9.34 25.00 12.10
CA ASP A 342 9.44 25.40 13.51
C ASP A 342 8.46 24.68 14.48
N TRP A 343 7.81 23.60 14.04
CA TRP A 343 6.93 22.80 14.90
C TRP A 343 7.74 21.79 15.72
N SER A 344 8.12 22.20 16.93
CA SER A 344 8.89 21.41 17.89
C SER A 344 8.02 20.82 19.01
N LEU A 345 6.82 20.36 18.67
CA LEU A 345 5.85 19.75 19.61
C LEU A 345 5.77 18.22 19.45
N ARG A 346 6.86 17.63 18.94
CA ARG A 346 6.89 16.21 18.61
C ARG A 346 7.14 15.32 19.82
N ASP A 347 8.17 15.68 20.56
CA ASP A 347 8.61 15.00 21.76
C ASP A 347 7.89 15.68 22.93
N VAL A 348 6.92 14.98 23.50
CA VAL A 348 6.06 15.50 24.58
C VAL A 348 6.75 15.46 25.95
N ASP A 349 7.88 14.75 26.03
CA ASP A 349 8.71 14.57 27.23
C ASP A 349 9.91 15.52 27.25
N SER A 350 10.17 16.23 26.15
CA SER A 350 11.25 17.19 26.05
C SER A 350 11.20 18.22 27.18
N ALA A 351 12.34 18.49 27.80
CA ALA A 351 12.47 19.51 28.85
C ALA A 351 12.01 20.92 28.38
N ASP A 352 12.15 21.20 27.08
CA ASP A 352 11.74 22.48 26.46
C ASP A 352 10.31 22.45 25.90
N TYR A 353 9.55 21.37 26.10
CA TYR A 353 8.24 21.16 25.46
C TYR A 353 7.26 22.29 25.75
N GLU A 354 7.07 22.66 27.01
CA GLU A 354 6.17 23.75 27.42
C GLU A 354 6.59 25.11 26.82
N GLN A 355 7.91 25.35 26.67
CA GLN A 355 8.40 26.55 26.02
C GLN A 355 8.12 26.55 24.52
N ASN A 356 8.23 25.39 23.87
CA ASN A 356 7.91 25.21 22.47
C ASN A 356 6.40 25.41 22.22
N VAL A 357 5.54 24.91 23.11
CA VAL A 357 4.09 25.17 23.08
C VAL A 357 3.82 26.67 23.17
N ALA A 358 4.39 27.35 24.15
CA ALA A 358 4.21 28.80 24.32
C ALA A 358 4.71 29.59 23.10
N ARG A 359 5.83 29.17 22.49
CA ARG A 359 6.36 29.77 21.26
C ARG A 359 5.41 29.58 20.08
N TRP A 360 4.83 28.40 19.94
CA TRP A 360 3.88 28.09 18.88
C TRP A 360 2.60 28.93 19.01
N ILE A 361 2.05 29.02 20.22
CA ILE A 361 0.87 29.86 20.54
C ILE A 361 1.13 31.31 20.15
N ARG A 362 2.29 31.88 20.55
CA ARG A 362 2.65 33.26 20.22
C ARG A 362 2.80 33.48 18.72
N ARG A 363 3.47 32.56 18.02
CA ARG A 363 3.75 32.69 16.59
C ARG A 363 2.49 32.70 15.74
N TYR A 364 1.54 31.81 16.05
CA TYR A 364 0.29 31.68 15.30
C TYR A 364 -0.88 32.46 15.92
N GLN A 365 -0.59 33.26 16.95
CA GLN A 365 -1.58 34.10 17.64
C GLN A 365 -2.84 33.33 18.02
N VAL A 366 -2.67 32.13 18.59
CA VAL A 366 -3.81 31.29 19.00
C VAL A 366 -4.59 32.02 20.08
N THR A 367 -5.84 32.37 19.78
CA THR A 367 -6.72 33.14 20.66
C THR A 367 -7.55 32.24 21.57
N GLY A 368 -7.89 32.72 22.76
CA GLY A 368 -8.71 32.01 23.74
C GLY A 368 -7.89 31.15 24.70
N ARG A 369 -8.57 30.40 25.58
CA ARG A 369 -7.92 29.56 26.58
C ARG A 369 -7.31 28.33 25.93
N VAL A 370 -5.98 28.20 25.99
CA VAL A 370 -5.28 26.98 25.57
C VAL A 370 -5.10 26.07 26.78
N CYS A 371 -5.60 24.84 26.68
CA CYS A 371 -5.62 23.89 27.77
C CYS A 371 -4.52 22.83 27.64
N ARG A 372 -3.99 22.40 28.78
CA ARG A 372 -3.02 21.32 28.90
C ARG A 372 -3.77 20.04 29.26
N LEU A 373 -3.56 18.96 28.52
CA LEU A 373 -4.16 17.66 28.77
C LEU A 373 -3.05 16.62 29.05
N ALA A 374 -3.03 16.06 30.25
CA ALA A 374 -2.11 14.96 30.56
C ALA A 374 -2.71 13.64 30.06
N LEU A 375 -1.96 12.90 29.24
CA LEU A 375 -2.35 11.56 28.84
C LEU A 375 -1.98 10.58 29.95
N GLU A 376 -2.79 9.53 30.14
CA GLU A 376 -2.57 8.45 31.11
C GLU A 376 -1.67 7.34 30.53
#